data_AF-A0A2D4WSM0-F1
#
_entry.id   AF-A0A2D4WSM0-F1
#
_cell.length_a   1.000
_cell.length_b   1.000
_cell.length_c   1.000
_cell.angle_alpha   90.00
_cell.angle_beta   90.00
_cell.angle_gamma   90.00
#
_symmetry.space_group_name_H-M   'P 1'
#
loop_
_entity.id
_entity.type
_entity.pdbx_description
1 polymer ?
#
loop_
_entity_poly.entity_id
_entity_poly.type
_entity_poly.pdbx_seq_one_letter_code
_entity_poly.pdbx_strand_id
1 'polypeptide(L)'
;MRTFDRTLIVLALIAATAALLRPEPTPSIADSARLAAEALGPASSLELEGEKPLVIRNEEGRIAWNDEATSRAWSIGAVHIDRIIKEMIQSEVYAGERQDLESELRELDSEFSDRQKSIQDEFGEIGEDDPNFPAAQAQMQGLMQEYQQFAQMAQGRMAQLQAEQLERSYRDLIEAIEVVADKAQIDLVYRYIPTSEPFMNSSVEQAMLQIQMRPFLRYPDSIDLTAKVLKELDLG
;
A
#
# COMPACT_ATOMS: atom_id res chain seq x y z
N MET A 1 -66.37 63.55 39.67
CA MET A 1 -65.26 62.57 39.67
C MET A 1 -64.23 63.04 40.68
N ARG A 2 -64.06 62.26 41.76
CA ARG A 2 -63.29 62.64 42.94
C ARG A 2 -61.80 62.57 42.59
N THR A 3 -61.00 63.40 43.24
CA THR A 3 -59.53 63.49 43.05
C THR A 3 -58.81 62.14 43.07
N PHE A 4 -59.39 61.15 43.75
CA PHE A 4 -58.94 59.75 43.80
C PHE A 4 -58.96 59.02 42.45
N ASP A 5 -59.94 59.30 41.58
CA ASP A 5 -60.02 58.65 40.27
C ASP A 5 -58.92 59.17 39.33
N ARG A 6 -58.57 60.45 39.47
CA ARG A 6 -57.51 61.08 38.65
C ARG A 6 -56.12 60.58 39.03
N THR A 7 -55.85 60.36 40.31
CA THR A 7 -54.57 59.79 40.76
C THR A 7 -54.39 58.34 40.33
N LEU A 8 -55.46 57.53 40.35
CA LEU A 8 -55.42 56.15 39.85
C LEU A 8 -55.17 56.08 38.34
N ILE A 9 -55.78 56.97 37.55
CA ILE A 9 -55.56 57.02 36.10
C ILE A 9 -54.12 57.44 35.78
N VAL A 10 -53.58 58.43 36.50
CA VAL A 10 -52.19 58.87 36.29
C VAL A 10 -51.19 57.78 36.68
N LEU A 11 -51.42 57.06 37.79
CA LEU A 11 -50.58 55.93 38.19
C LEU A 11 -50.64 54.77 37.18
N ALA A 12 -51.83 54.47 36.63
CA ALA A 12 -51.98 53.46 35.59
C ALA A 12 -51.25 53.85 34.30
N LEU A 13 -51.27 55.14 33.92
CA LEU A 13 -50.54 55.65 32.75
C LEU A 13 -49.02 55.61 32.94
N ILE A 14 -48.53 55.91 34.14
CA ILE A 14 -47.10 55.82 34.47
C ILE A 14 -46.64 54.36 34.48
N ALA A 15 -47.44 53.45 35.02
CA ALA A 15 -47.14 52.01 34.99
C ALA A 15 -47.13 51.45 33.55
N ALA A 16 -48.07 51.87 32.70
CA ALA A 16 -48.14 51.46 31.30
C ALA A 16 -46.96 52.00 30.48
N THR A 17 -46.56 53.25 30.70
CA THR A 17 -45.37 53.83 30.04
C THR A 17 -44.07 53.19 30.54
N ALA A 18 -43.95 52.90 31.84
CA ALA A 18 -42.80 52.17 32.37
C ALA A 18 -42.71 50.72 31.86
N ALA A 19 -43.84 50.08 31.54
CA ALA A 19 -43.86 48.75 30.91
C ALA A 19 -43.44 48.79 29.43
N LEU A 20 -43.79 49.86 28.70
CA LEU A 20 -43.42 50.06 27.30
C LEU A 20 -41.94 50.48 27.11
N LEU A 21 -41.32 51.07 28.14
CA LEU A 21 -39.91 51.48 28.13
C LEU A 21 -38.96 50.40 28.67
N ARG A 22 -39.45 49.19 28.96
CA ARG A 22 -38.56 48.08 29.29
C ARG A 22 -37.80 47.69 28.01
N PRO A 23 -36.45 47.74 28.01
CA PRO A 23 -35.70 47.17 26.90
C PRO A 23 -36.09 45.70 26.82
N GLU A 24 -36.65 45.28 25.69
CA GLU A 24 -36.75 43.85 25.41
C GLU A 24 -35.33 43.29 25.49
N PRO A 25 -35.10 42.15 26.16
CA PRO A 25 -33.86 41.44 25.99
C PRO A 25 -33.81 41.04 24.52
N THR A 26 -33.13 41.83 23.70
CA THR A 26 -32.63 41.36 22.41
C THR A 26 -31.89 40.07 22.73
N PRO A 27 -32.29 38.91 22.19
CA PRO A 27 -31.49 37.72 22.35
C PRO A 27 -30.11 38.07 21.81
N SER A 28 -29.10 38.11 22.69
CA SER A 28 -27.72 38.20 22.26
C SER A 28 -27.49 36.97 21.40
N ILE A 29 -27.38 37.15 20.09
CA ILE A 29 -26.90 36.12 19.18
C ILE A 29 -25.42 35.93 19.52
N ALA A 30 -25.19 35.13 20.55
CA ALA A 30 -23.90 34.56 20.92
C ALA A 30 -24.11 33.06 21.01
N ASP A 31 -24.64 32.48 19.93
CA ASP A 31 -24.66 31.04 19.72
C ASP A 31 -23.46 30.66 18.83
N SER A 32 -22.27 31.05 19.28
CA SER A 32 -20.98 30.82 18.61
C SER A 32 -20.59 29.34 18.58
N ALA A 33 -21.40 28.45 19.16
CA ALA A 33 -21.24 27.00 19.15
C ALA A 33 -22.09 26.31 18.06
N ARG A 34 -22.96 27.06 17.37
CA ARG A 34 -23.88 26.54 16.34
C ARG A 34 -23.50 26.91 14.91
N LEU A 35 -22.32 27.49 14.69
CA LEU A 35 -21.62 27.47 13.40
C LEU A 35 -20.88 26.13 13.23
N ALA A 36 -21.53 25.02 13.59
CA ALA A 36 -21.23 23.77 12.92
C ALA A 36 -21.62 24.01 11.47
N ALA A 37 -20.62 24.26 10.61
CA ALA A 37 -20.73 24.68 9.22
C ALA A 37 -22.12 24.38 8.67
N GLU A 38 -22.97 25.41 8.59
CA GLU A 38 -24.31 25.29 8.03
C GLU A 38 -24.07 24.75 6.62
N ALA A 39 -24.26 23.45 6.44
CA ALA A 39 -24.04 22.81 5.16
C ALA A 39 -24.86 23.62 4.16
N LEU A 40 -24.26 23.96 3.00
CA LEU A 40 -24.81 24.89 1.99
C LEU A 40 -26.15 24.44 1.37
N GLY A 41 -26.91 23.56 2.02
CA GLY A 41 -28.00 22.82 1.45
C GLY A 41 -27.50 21.94 0.30
N PRO A 42 -28.42 21.29 -0.43
CA PRO A 42 -28.08 20.69 -1.71
C PRO A 42 -27.80 21.80 -2.74
N ALA A 43 -26.52 22.16 -2.92
CA ALA A 43 -26.06 23.05 -3.98
C ALA A 43 -25.56 22.22 -5.17
N SER A 44 -26.02 22.53 -6.38
CA SER A 44 -25.51 21.89 -7.61
C SER A 44 -24.12 22.38 -8.00
N SER A 45 -23.75 23.58 -7.57
CA SER A 45 -22.46 24.21 -7.83
C SER A 45 -22.16 25.30 -6.80
N LEU A 46 -20.88 25.55 -6.56
CA LEU A 46 -20.38 26.69 -5.80
C LEU A 46 -19.57 27.58 -6.74
N GLU A 47 -19.99 28.83 -6.91
CA GLU A 47 -19.23 29.82 -7.67
C GLU A 47 -18.33 30.62 -6.73
N LEU A 48 -17.03 30.61 -7.01
CA LEU A 48 -16.05 31.42 -6.29
C LEU A 48 -15.69 32.64 -7.14
N GLU A 49 -15.93 33.82 -6.58
CA GLU A 49 -15.58 35.09 -7.21
C GLU A 49 -14.05 35.30 -7.26
N GLY A 50 -13.55 35.86 -8.36
CA GLY A 50 -12.14 36.15 -8.61
C GLY A 50 -11.96 36.87 -9.95
N GLU A 51 -10.72 37.09 -10.41
CA GLU A 51 -10.45 37.68 -11.74
C GLU A 51 -11.10 36.87 -12.88
N LYS A 52 -11.16 35.54 -12.69
CA LYS A 52 -11.99 34.62 -13.48
C LYS A 52 -12.84 33.82 -12.49
N PRO A 53 -14.17 33.79 -12.66
CA PRO A 53 -15.03 33.00 -11.79
C PRO A 53 -14.67 31.51 -11.89
N LEU A 54 -14.61 30.82 -10.74
CA LEU A 54 -14.37 29.38 -10.65
C LEU A 54 -15.65 28.68 -10.20
N VAL A 55 -16.12 27.71 -10.99
CA VAL A 55 -17.33 26.95 -10.65
C VAL A 55 -16.93 25.57 -10.16
N ILE A 56 -17.11 25.34 -8.85
CA ILE A 56 -16.88 24.06 -8.20
C ILE A 56 -18.16 23.22 -8.29
N ARG A 57 -18.03 21.97 -8.71
CA ARG A 57 -19.14 21.02 -8.88
C ARG A 57 -18.80 19.69 -8.22
N ASN A 58 -19.82 18.89 -7.95
CA ASN A 58 -19.66 17.46 -7.69
C ASN A 58 -19.72 16.72 -9.03
N GLU A 59 -18.61 16.10 -9.41
CA GLU A 59 -18.53 15.16 -10.53
C GLU A 59 -18.08 13.80 -10.01
N GLU A 60 -18.87 12.75 -10.25
CA GLU A 60 -18.55 11.38 -9.83
C GLU A 60 -18.22 11.25 -8.33
N GLY A 61 -18.80 12.09 -7.47
CA GLY A 61 -18.52 12.10 -6.04
C GLY A 61 -17.23 12.82 -5.65
N ARG A 62 -16.64 13.61 -6.55
CA ARG A 62 -15.42 14.41 -6.34
C ARG A 62 -15.65 15.88 -6.63
N ILE A 63 -14.81 16.71 -6.02
CA ILE A 63 -14.78 18.16 -6.27
C ILE A 63 -14.09 18.39 -7.61
N ALA A 64 -14.78 18.95 -8.59
CA ALA A 64 -14.24 19.33 -9.90
C ALA A 64 -14.45 20.84 -10.14
N TRP A 65 -13.59 21.46 -10.95
CA TRP A 65 -13.63 22.90 -11.19
C TRP A 65 -13.58 23.32 -12.67
N ASN A 66 -13.47 22.36 -13.59
CA ASN A 66 -13.75 22.53 -15.02
C ASN A 66 -13.99 21.14 -15.66
N ASP A 67 -14.12 21.09 -16.98
CA ASP A 67 -14.51 19.88 -17.72
C ASP A 67 -13.31 19.00 -18.14
N GLU A 68 -12.07 19.37 -17.76
CA GLU A 68 -10.88 18.55 -17.98
C GLU A 68 -10.77 17.44 -16.93
N ALA A 69 -10.46 16.22 -17.35
CA ALA A 69 -10.41 15.04 -16.46
C ALA A 69 -9.48 15.18 -15.25
N THR A 70 -8.43 15.98 -15.34
CA THR A 70 -7.44 16.20 -14.27
C THR A 70 -7.80 17.36 -13.34
N SER A 71 -8.78 18.18 -13.68
CA SER A 71 -9.19 19.37 -12.92
C SER A 71 -10.20 19.04 -11.82
N ARG A 72 -9.79 18.12 -10.95
CA ARG A 72 -10.56 17.64 -9.80
C ARG A 72 -9.68 17.28 -8.60
N ALA A 73 -10.30 17.17 -7.44
CA ALA A 73 -9.64 16.71 -6.23
C ALA A 73 -9.50 15.19 -6.25
N TRP A 74 -8.29 14.72 -5.93
CA TRP A 74 -7.95 13.30 -5.86
C TRP A 74 -7.69 12.92 -4.40
N SER A 75 -8.30 11.82 -3.97
CA SER A 75 -7.97 11.14 -2.73
C SER A 75 -6.74 10.28 -2.93
N ILE A 76 -5.87 10.26 -1.92
CA ILE A 76 -4.59 9.54 -1.98
C ILE A 76 -4.52 8.44 -0.93
N GLY A 77 -3.97 7.31 -1.32
CA GLY A 77 -3.53 6.23 -0.45
C GLY A 77 -2.04 5.96 -0.66
N ALA A 78 -1.45 5.26 0.29
CA ALA A 78 -0.07 4.82 0.24
C ALA A 78 0.03 3.34 0.63
N VAL A 79 0.93 2.61 0.00
CA VAL A 79 1.13 1.17 0.26
C VAL A 79 2.60 0.85 0.38
N HIS A 80 2.95 0.09 1.41
CA HIS A 80 4.28 -0.46 1.60
C HIS A 80 4.42 -1.79 0.84
N ILE A 81 4.75 -1.70 -0.45
CA ILE A 81 4.79 -2.85 -1.37
C ILE A 81 5.83 -3.91 -0.98
N ASP A 82 7.00 -3.48 -0.49
CA ASP A 82 8.12 -4.39 -0.18
C ASP A 82 7.75 -5.35 0.95
N ARG A 83 7.01 -4.87 1.95
CA ARG A 83 6.47 -5.70 3.01
C ARG A 83 5.48 -6.74 2.46
N ILE A 84 4.53 -6.30 1.63
CA ILE A 84 3.49 -7.19 1.11
C ILE A 84 4.08 -8.28 0.21
N ILE A 85 4.96 -7.91 -0.72
CA ILE A 85 5.62 -8.87 -1.62
C ILE A 85 6.43 -9.90 -0.84
N LYS A 86 7.13 -9.50 0.24
CA LYS A 86 7.85 -10.45 1.10
C LYS A 86 6.92 -11.47 1.74
N GLU A 87 5.78 -11.03 2.29
CA GLU A 87 4.76 -11.94 2.86
C GLU A 87 4.17 -12.85 1.77
N MET A 88 3.88 -12.33 0.58
CA MET A 88 3.40 -13.11 -0.56
C MET A 88 4.39 -14.21 -0.92
N ILE A 89 5.67 -13.88 -1.15
CA ILE A 89 6.73 -14.84 -1.49
C ILE A 89 6.90 -15.91 -0.40
N GLN A 90 6.64 -15.57 0.85
CA GLN A 90 6.71 -16.49 1.99
C GLN A 90 5.42 -17.30 2.20
N SER A 91 4.34 -17.02 1.47
CA SER A 91 3.09 -17.77 1.53
C SER A 91 3.29 -19.25 1.20
N GLU A 92 2.39 -20.09 1.70
CA GLU A 92 2.44 -21.54 1.52
C GLU A 92 2.46 -21.95 0.04
N VAL A 93 1.76 -21.20 -0.82
CA VAL A 93 1.70 -21.48 -2.27
C VAL A 93 3.09 -21.37 -2.90
N TYR A 94 3.76 -20.22 -2.74
CA TYR A 94 5.08 -20.02 -3.33
C TYR A 94 6.17 -20.81 -2.61
N ALA A 95 6.03 -21.05 -1.31
CA ALA A 95 6.91 -21.94 -0.57
C ALA A 95 6.83 -23.39 -1.08
N GLY A 96 5.62 -23.89 -1.35
CA GLY A 96 5.38 -25.21 -1.92
C GLY A 96 6.05 -25.37 -3.28
N GLU A 97 5.83 -24.45 -4.22
CA GLU A 97 6.48 -24.48 -5.54
C GLU A 97 8.01 -24.53 -5.46
N ARG A 98 8.61 -23.77 -4.52
CA ARG A 98 10.07 -23.80 -4.30
C ARG A 98 10.51 -25.13 -3.73
N GLN A 99 9.77 -25.67 -2.76
CA GLN A 99 10.08 -26.97 -2.15
C GLN A 99 9.97 -28.11 -3.16
N ASP A 100 8.99 -28.06 -4.05
CA ASP A 100 8.81 -29.05 -5.12
C ASP A 100 10.00 -29.02 -6.09
N LEU A 101 10.41 -27.83 -6.53
CA LEU A 101 11.59 -27.67 -7.39
C LEU A 101 12.88 -28.09 -6.67
N GLU A 102 13.05 -27.72 -5.40
CA GLU A 102 14.19 -28.16 -4.60
C GLU A 102 14.23 -29.69 -4.45
N SER A 103 13.08 -30.33 -4.31
CA SER A 103 12.98 -31.79 -4.20
C SER A 103 13.35 -32.47 -5.52
N GLU A 104 12.82 -31.99 -6.65
CA GLU A 104 13.19 -32.46 -7.99
C GLU A 104 14.70 -32.33 -8.24
N LEU A 105 15.29 -31.19 -7.88
CA LEU A 105 16.73 -30.96 -8.04
C LEU A 105 17.57 -31.84 -7.11
N ARG A 106 17.11 -32.10 -5.87
CA ARG A 106 17.80 -33.02 -4.94
C ARG A 106 17.76 -34.47 -5.41
N GLU A 107 16.66 -34.90 -6.02
CA GLU A 107 16.58 -36.25 -6.61
C GLU A 107 17.62 -36.42 -7.72
N LEU A 108 17.71 -35.45 -8.62
CA LEU A 108 18.73 -35.44 -9.69
C LEU A 108 20.16 -35.41 -9.11
N ASP A 109 20.41 -34.63 -8.07
CA ASP A 109 21.72 -34.59 -7.38
C ASP A 109 22.09 -35.95 -6.76
N SER A 110 21.11 -36.66 -6.20
CA SER A 110 21.30 -38.02 -5.69
C SER A 110 21.69 -39.00 -6.80
N GLU A 111 21.11 -38.88 -7.99
CA GLU A 111 21.49 -39.72 -9.14
C GLU A 111 22.96 -39.51 -9.55
N PHE A 112 23.46 -38.26 -9.50
CA PHE A 112 24.88 -37.97 -9.72
C PHE A 112 25.77 -38.61 -8.65
N SER A 113 25.34 -38.57 -7.38
CA SER A 113 26.06 -39.20 -6.26
C SER A 113 26.14 -40.73 -6.43
N ASP A 114 25.05 -41.36 -6.85
CA ASP A 114 25.01 -42.80 -7.11
C ASP A 114 25.91 -43.19 -8.30
N ARG A 115 25.90 -42.40 -9.37
CA ARG A 115 26.80 -42.59 -10.52
C ARG A 115 28.26 -42.42 -10.13
N GLN A 116 28.57 -41.40 -9.32
CA GLN A 116 29.93 -41.18 -8.83
C GLN A 116 30.42 -42.37 -8.00
N LYS A 117 29.57 -42.87 -7.10
CA LYS A 117 29.87 -44.04 -6.28
C LYS A 117 30.08 -45.29 -7.14
N SER A 118 29.25 -45.51 -8.16
CA SER A 118 29.43 -46.62 -9.10
C SER A 118 30.78 -46.58 -9.81
N ILE A 119 31.23 -45.40 -10.26
CA ILE A 119 32.55 -45.23 -10.89
C ILE A 119 33.66 -45.52 -9.86
N GLN A 120 33.51 -45.06 -8.62
CA GLN A 120 34.47 -45.32 -7.55
C GLN A 120 34.53 -46.80 -7.16
N ASP A 121 33.41 -47.50 -7.13
CA ASP A 121 33.35 -48.94 -6.84
C ASP A 121 34.00 -49.76 -7.98
N GLU A 122 33.86 -49.33 -9.24
CA GLU A 122 34.42 -50.02 -10.40
C GLU A 122 35.93 -49.77 -10.58
N PHE A 123 36.41 -48.55 -10.29
CA PHE A 123 37.78 -48.11 -10.61
C PHE A 123 38.58 -47.56 -9.41
N GLY A 124 38.05 -47.55 -8.19
CA GLY A 124 38.70 -46.90 -7.04
C GLY A 124 39.99 -47.58 -6.57
N GLU A 125 40.19 -48.85 -6.93
CA GLU A 125 41.37 -49.64 -6.54
C GLU A 125 42.44 -49.75 -7.65
N ILE A 126 42.17 -49.25 -8.85
CA ILE A 126 43.13 -49.32 -9.96
C ILE A 126 44.16 -48.19 -9.86
N GLY A 127 45.43 -48.51 -10.07
CA GLY A 127 46.52 -47.55 -10.07
C GLY A 127 46.73 -46.87 -11.43
N GLU A 128 47.56 -45.84 -11.48
CA GLU A 128 47.88 -45.09 -12.72
C GLU A 128 48.51 -45.96 -13.82
N ASP A 129 49.14 -47.07 -13.43
CA ASP A 129 49.77 -48.05 -14.34
C ASP A 129 48.76 -49.09 -14.91
N ASP A 130 47.50 -49.07 -14.47
CA ASP A 130 46.48 -50.02 -14.93
C ASP A 130 45.97 -49.64 -16.34
N PRO A 131 45.85 -50.59 -17.29
CA PRO A 131 45.33 -50.33 -18.63
C PRO A 131 43.93 -49.70 -18.68
N ASN A 132 43.12 -49.88 -17.63
CA ASN A 132 41.77 -49.32 -17.53
C ASN A 132 41.74 -47.91 -16.91
N PHE A 133 42.86 -47.41 -16.39
CA PHE A 133 42.95 -46.09 -15.76
C PHE A 133 42.52 -44.93 -16.67
N PRO A 134 42.88 -44.89 -17.97
CA PRO A 134 42.39 -43.86 -18.89
C PRO A 134 40.86 -43.86 -19.06
N ALA A 135 40.23 -45.04 -19.04
CA ALA A 135 38.78 -45.17 -19.16
C ALA A 135 38.06 -44.65 -17.90
N ALA A 136 38.58 -44.99 -16.72
CA ALA A 136 38.10 -44.48 -15.44
C ALA A 136 38.18 -42.94 -15.38
N GLN A 137 39.32 -42.38 -15.80
CA GLN A 137 39.53 -40.94 -15.85
C GLN A 137 38.53 -40.26 -16.80
N ALA A 138 38.30 -40.83 -17.98
CA ALA A 138 37.34 -40.29 -18.95
C ALA A 138 35.90 -40.30 -18.41
N GLN A 139 35.46 -41.38 -17.75
CA GLN A 139 34.13 -41.46 -17.15
C GLN A 139 33.95 -40.44 -16.02
N MET A 140 34.95 -40.31 -15.13
CA MET A 140 34.91 -39.32 -14.04
C MET A 140 34.90 -37.89 -14.59
N GLN A 141 35.72 -37.58 -15.60
CA GLN A 141 35.71 -36.27 -16.25
C GLN A 141 34.37 -35.97 -16.93
N GLY A 142 33.76 -36.96 -17.59
CA GLY A 142 32.43 -36.84 -18.19
C GLY A 142 31.37 -36.52 -17.14
N LEU A 143 31.33 -37.28 -16.04
CA LEU A 143 30.42 -37.05 -14.93
C LEU A 143 30.58 -35.65 -14.33
N MET A 144 31.83 -35.20 -14.13
CA MET A 144 32.10 -33.85 -13.62
C MET A 144 31.63 -32.75 -14.57
N GLN A 145 31.75 -32.94 -15.89
CA GLN A 145 31.24 -31.98 -16.87
C GLN A 145 29.70 -31.94 -16.89
N GLU A 146 29.05 -33.10 -16.82
CA GLU A 146 27.59 -33.19 -16.72
C GLU A 146 27.09 -32.54 -15.42
N TYR A 147 27.74 -32.79 -14.30
CA TYR A 147 27.39 -32.19 -13.01
C TYR A 147 27.54 -30.66 -13.03
N GLN A 148 28.59 -30.13 -13.66
CA GLN A 148 28.76 -28.67 -13.82
C GLN A 148 27.62 -28.05 -14.64
N GLN A 149 27.15 -28.72 -15.69
CA GLN A 149 26.00 -28.27 -16.48
C GLN A 149 24.70 -28.35 -15.68
N PHE A 150 24.51 -29.44 -14.93
CA PHE A 150 23.39 -29.59 -14.00
C PHE A 150 23.36 -28.48 -12.96
N ALA A 151 24.47 -28.18 -12.29
CA ALA A 151 24.53 -27.13 -11.28
C ALA A 151 24.16 -25.75 -11.84
N GLN A 152 24.63 -25.43 -13.05
CA GLN A 152 24.26 -24.19 -13.75
C GLN A 152 22.77 -24.16 -14.10
N MET A 153 22.22 -25.27 -14.60
CA MET A 153 20.80 -25.41 -14.92
C MET A 153 19.93 -25.29 -13.67
N ALA A 154 20.30 -25.96 -12.58
CA ALA A 154 19.60 -25.92 -11.30
C ALA A 154 19.55 -24.49 -10.74
N GLN A 155 20.68 -23.78 -10.75
CA GLN A 155 20.72 -22.37 -10.35
C GLN A 155 19.83 -21.50 -11.26
N GLY A 156 19.86 -21.75 -12.58
CA GLY A 156 19.02 -21.05 -13.55
C GLY A 156 17.53 -21.27 -13.29
N ARG A 157 17.09 -22.51 -13.06
CA ARG A 157 15.69 -22.84 -12.74
C ARG A 157 15.24 -22.18 -11.44
N MET A 158 16.07 -22.20 -10.40
CA MET A 158 15.75 -21.53 -9.14
C MET A 158 15.62 -20.01 -9.31
N ALA A 159 16.54 -19.38 -10.04
CA ALA A 159 16.47 -17.95 -10.33
C ALA A 159 15.24 -17.59 -11.17
N GLN A 160 14.91 -18.43 -12.16
CA GLN A 160 13.72 -18.25 -12.98
C GLN A 160 12.44 -18.35 -12.14
N LEU A 161 12.31 -19.37 -11.30
CA LEU A 161 11.15 -19.53 -10.42
C LEU A 161 11.00 -18.31 -9.49
N GLN A 162 12.09 -17.82 -8.89
CA GLN A 162 12.05 -16.63 -8.05
C GLN A 162 11.59 -15.38 -8.81
N ALA A 163 12.06 -15.19 -10.04
CA ALA A 163 11.63 -14.07 -10.89
C ALA A 163 10.14 -14.18 -11.27
N GLU A 164 9.68 -15.37 -11.63
CA GLU A 164 8.27 -15.63 -11.94
C GLU A 164 7.36 -15.41 -10.73
N GLN A 165 7.78 -15.86 -9.54
CA GLN A 165 7.03 -15.61 -8.31
C GLN A 165 6.98 -14.13 -7.97
N LEU A 166 8.06 -13.38 -8.18
CA LEU A 166 8.08 -11.93 -7.96
C LEU A 166 7.13 -11.21 -8.92
N GLU A 167 7.13 -11.58 -10.20
CA GLU A 167 6.22 -10.99 -11.20
C GLU A 167 4.76 -11.31 -10.88
N ARG A 168 4.43 -12.58 -10.60
CA ARG A 168 3.07 -13.01 -10.22
C ARG A 168 2.60 -12.26 -8.96
N SER A 169 3.45 -12.21 -7.92
CA SER A 169 3.16 -11.47 -6.69
C SER A 169 2.88 -9.98 -6.96
N TYR A 170 3.63 -9.35 -7.86
CA TYR A 170 3.41 -7.95 -8.21
C TYR A 170 2.07 -7.74 -8.92
N ARG A 171 1.67 -8.63 -9.83
CA ARG A 171 0.37 -8.54 -10.52
C ARG A 171 -0.79 -8.72 -9.53
N ASP A 172 -0.74 -9.75 -8.71
CA ASP A 172 -1.75 -10.04 -7.68
C ASP A 172 -1.87 -8.87 -6.67
N LEU A 173 -0.73 -8.24 -6.31
CA LEU A 173 -0.71 -7.05 -5.47
C LEU A 173 -1.45 -5.88 -6.12
N ILE A 174 -1.26 -5.63 -7.42
CA ILE A 174 -1.97 -4.55 -8.13
C ILE A 174 -3.48 -4.81 -8.09
N GLU A 175 -3.93 -6.03 -8.35
CA GLU A 175 -5.36 -6.39 -8.28
C GLU A 175 -5.94 -6.16 -6.88
N ALA A 176 -5.22 -6.57 -5.83
CA ALA A 176 -5.63 -6.34 -4.44
C ALA A 176 -5.67 -4.83 -4.09
N ILE A 177 -4.71 -4.04 -4.60
CA ILE A 177 -4.70 -2.59 -4.42
C ILE A 177 -5.92 -1.95 -5.10
N GLU A 178 -6.27 -2.36 -6.32
CA GLU A 178 -7.46 -1.85 -7.03
C GLU A 178 -8.73 -2.11 -6.22
N VAL A 179 -8.92 -3.34 -5.74
CA VAL A 179 -10.09 -3.69 -4.93
C VAL A 179 -10.15 -2.88 -3.63
N VAL A 180 -9.02 -2.71 -2.94
CA VAL A 180 -8.94 -1.91 -1.70
C VAL A 180 -9.17 -0.43 -1.98
N ALA A 181 -8.62 0.10 -3.07
CA ALA A 181 -8.78 1.49 -3.47
C ALA A 181 -10.25 1.80 -3.81
N ASP A 182 -10.91 0.93 -4.58
CA ASP A 182 -12.33 1.07 -4.93
C ASP A 182 -13.22 1.04 -3.68
N LYS A 183 -13.00 0.06 -2.78
CA LYS A 183 -13.73 -0.04 -1.50
C LYS A 183 -13.51 1.19 -0.61
N ALA A 184 -12.29 1.74 -0.62
CA ALA A 184 -11.93 2.91 0.17
C ALA A 184 -12.23 4.24 -0.51
N GLN A 185 -12.71 4.21 -1.77
CA GLN A 185 -12.92 5.40 -2.60
C GLN A 185 -11.64 6.23 -2.72
N ILE A 186 -10.50 5.57 -2.98
CA ILE A 186 -9.19 6.17 -3.16
C ILE A 186 -8.85 6.22 -4.64
N ASP A 187 -8.45 7.40 -5.12
CA ASP A 187 -8.25 7.61 -6.55
C ASP A 187 -6.80 7.38 -6.99
N LEU A 188 -5.82 7.67 -6.13
CA LEU A 188 -4.39 7.49 -6.41
C LEU A 188 -3.73 6.71 -5.27
N VAL A 189 -2.96 5.67 -5.62
CA VAL A 189 -2.17 4.90 -4.65
C VAL A 189 -0.69 5.02 -4.95
N TYR A 190 0.08 5.47 -3.97
CA TYR A 190 1.53 5.59 -4.09
C TYR A 190 2.24 4.44 -3.35
N ARG A 191 3.26 3.87 -3.99
CA ARG A 191 4.23 3.06 -3.25
C ARG A 191 5.05 3.95 -2.33
N TYR A 192 5.41 3.45 -1.15
CA TYR A 192 6.38 4.12 -0.28
C TYR A 192 7.09 3.13 0.65
N ILE A 193 8.23 3.57 1.20
CA ILE A 193 8.87 2.92 2.35
C ILE A 193 8.62 3.81 3.58
N PRO A 194 8.16 3.28 4.72
CA PRO A 194 8.02 4.05 5.95
C PRO A 194 9.34 4.70 6.39
N THR A 195 9.27 5.93 6.90
CA THR A 195 10.45 6.61 7.47
C THR A 195 10.93 5.99 8.79
N SER A 196 10.07 5.21 9.46
CA SER A 196 10.41 4.42 10.63
C SER A 196 11.23 3.16 10.30
N GLU A 197 11.21 2.72 9.03
CA GLU A 197 11.94 1.53 8.62
C GLU A 197 13.43 1.83 8.44
N PRO A 198 14.31 1.06 9.09
CA PRO A 198 15.75 1.28 9.02
C PRO A 198 16.27 1.07 7.60
N PHE A 199 17.36 1.77 7.29
CA PHE A 199 18.07 1.56 6.04
C PHE A 199 18.78 0.20 6.03
N MET A 200 18.53 -0.57 4.98
CA MET A 200 19.16 -1.88 4.73
C MET A 200 20.10 -1.76 3.53
N ASN A 201 21.28 -1.17 3.72
CA ASN A 201 22.18 -0.84 2.61
C ASN A 201 23.63 -1.21 2.94
N SER A 202 24.34 -1.72 1.96
CA SER A 202 25.79 -1.94 2.02
C SER A 202 26.60 -0.85 1.30
N SER A 203 25.93 0.08 0.61
CA SER A 203 26.57 1.18 -0.12
C SER A 203 25.79 2.50 -0.08
N VAL A 204 26.45 3.59 -0.46
CA VAL A 204 25.84 4.92 -0.55
C VAL A 204 24.77 4.97 -1.65
N GLU A 205 25.00 4.30 -2.78
CA GLU A 205 24.06 4.25 -3.90
C GLU A 205 22.74 3.58 -3.50
N GLN A 206 22.82 2.46 -2.77
CA GLN A 206 21.65 1.79 -2.22
C GLN A 206 20.91 2.66 -1.20
N ALA A 207 21.65 3.42 -0.38
CA ALA A 207 21.06 4.39 0.53
C ALA A 207 20.29 5.49 -0.20
N MET A 208 20.88 6.03 -1.27
CA MET A 208 20.24 7.06 -2.10
C MET A 208 18.98 6.56 -2.78
N LEU A 209 18.98 5.33 -3.31
CA LEU A 209 17.78 4.70 -3.85
C LEU A 209 16.68 4.58 -2.80
N GLN A 210 17.04 4.12 -1.60
CA GLN A 210 16.10 4.03 -0.48
C GLN A 210 15.54 5.40 -0.05
N ILE A 211 16.33 6.48 -0.11
CA ILE A 211 15.84 7.84 0.11
C ILE A 211 14.82 8.22 -0.98
N GLN A 212 15.12 7.95 -2.25
CA GLN A 212 14.23 8.26 -3.38
C GLN A 212 12.91 7.47 -3.34
N MET A 213 12.92 6.28 -2.78
CA MET A 213 11.74 5.41 -2.59
C MET A 213 10.86 5.81 -1.39
N ARG A 214 11.22 6.88 -0.65
CA ARG A 214 10.43 7.46 0.43
C ARG A 214 9.78 8.78 -0.01
N PRO A 215 8.73 8.73 -0.87
CA PRO A 215 8.06 9.95 -1.35
C PRO A 215 7.41 10.75 -0.21
N PHE A 216 7.02 10.08 0.87
CA PHE A 216 6.45 10.72 2.05
C PHE A 216 7.45 10.73 3.21
N LEU A 217 7.80 11.93 3.68
CA LEU A 217 8.60 12.11 4.90
C LEU A 217 7.73 12.23 6.15
N ARG A 218 6.50 12.74 5.98
CA ARG A 218 5.46 12.83 6.98
C ARG A 218 4.11 12.62 6.30
N TYR A 219 3.26 11.81 6.89
CA TYR A 219 1.95 11.46 6.36
C TYR A 219 1.06 11.03 7.54
N PRO A 220 -0.27 11.18 7.43
CA PRO A 220 -1.18 10.62 8.41
C PRO A 220 -1.28 9.10 8.23
N ASP A 221 -1.36 8.33 9.30
CA ASP A 221 -1.47 6.86 9.23
C ASP A 221 -2.72 6.41 8.45
N SER A 222 -3.75 7.26 8.36
CA SER A 222 -4.99 6.97 7.65
C SER A 222 -4.84 6.79 6.13
N ILE A 223 -3.75 7.28 5.52
CA ILE A 223 -3.50 7.03 4.10
C ILE A 223 -2.81 5.70 3.85
N ASP A 224 -2.23 5.06 4.87
CA ASP A 224 -1.58 3.75 4.72
C ASP A 224 -2.62 2.64 4.56
N LEU A 225 -2.64 2.03 3.38
CA LEU A 225 -3.54 0.94 3.03
C LEU A 225 -2.91 -0.45 3.21
N THR A 226 -1.64 -0.53 3.64
CA THR A 226 -0.86 -1.78 3.70
C THR A 226 -1.62 -2.89 4.43
N ALA A 227 -2.19 -2.60 5.61
CA ALA A 227 -2.95 -3.59 6.37
C ALA A 227 -4.23 -4.06 5.66
N LYS A 228 -4.90 -3.17 4.92
CA LYS A 228 -6.11 -3.52 4.16
C LYS A 228 -5.77 -4.41 2.96
N VAL A 229 -4.65 -4.13 2.30
CA VAL A 229 -4.16 -4.92 1.17
C VAL A 229 -3.68 -6.29 1.62
N LEU A 230 -2.94 -6.38 2.74
CA LEU A 230 -2.57 -7.67 3.34
C LEU A 230 -3.81 -8.53 3.63
N LYS A 231 -4.86 -7.92 4.18
CA LYS A 231 -6.11 -8.62 4.44
C LYS A 231 -6.83 -9.06 3.16
N GLU A 232 -6.83 -8.25 2.11
CA GLU A 232 -7.42 -8.63 0.81
C GLU A 232 -6.67 -9.82 0.17
N LEU A 233 -5.36 -9.94 0.42
CA LEU A 233 -4.52 -11.03 -0.05
C LEU A 233 -4.51 -12.25 0.89
N ASP A 234 -5.32 -12.26 1.95
CA ASP A 234 -5.34 -13.31 2.99
C ASP A 234 -3.97 -13.52 3.70
N LEU A 235 -3.18 -12.44 3.84
CA LEU A 235 -1.85 -12.44 4.47
C LEU A 235 -1.83 -11.80 5.87
N GLY A 236 -2.97 -11.38 6.43
CA GLY A 236 -3.04 -10.72 7.74
C GLY A 236 -4.44 -10.35 8.23
#